data_AF-A0AAW9J340-F1
#
_entry.id   AF-A0AAW9J340-F1
#
_cell.length_a   1.000
_cell.length_b   1.000
_cell.length_c   1.000
_cell.angle_alpha   90.00
_cell.angle_beta   90.00
_cell.angle_gamma   90.00
#
_symmetry.space_group_name_H-M   'P 1'
#
loop_
_entity.id
_entity.type
_entity.pdbx_description
1 polymer ?
#
loop_
_entity_poly.entity_id
_entity_poly.type
_entity_poly.pdbx_seq_one_letter_code
_entity_poly.pdbx_strand_id
1 'polypeptide(L)'
;MIDPATNSMDNIKVAVIGVIVAMAIAFALTMIFFKDKEEDKVEVEDTKKEVIKSNLEKEVVNMPMEGTILPLSEVSDDAFAEGVLGKGLAIKPSKGIVKSPVKGTVTTLFPTYHAIGLTSETGVELLIHVGMDTVNLQGKHFSPKVKQGDTVEIGDELLEFDIKGIEEEGYSTITPIVVTNHDQYFDVIESGLSENSSDFLTVIF
;
A
#
# COMPACT_ATOMS: atom_id res chain seq x y z
N MET A 1 15.76 -40.59 33.43
CA MET A 1 16.10 -41.19 34.73
C MET A 1 16.27 -42.69 34.51
N ILE A 2 17.48 -43.23 34.69
CA ILE A 2 17.75 -44.67 34.63
C ILE A 2 17.30 -45.26 35.97
N ASP A 3 16.55 -46.36 35.96
CA ASP A 3 16.17 -47.06 37.19
C ASP A 3 17.43 -47.75 37.77
N PRO A 4 17.92 -47.32 38.95
CA PRO A 4 19.18 -47.83 39.50
C PRO A 4 19.05 -49.26 40.06
N ALA A 5 17.85 -49.84 40.17
CA ALA A 5 17.65 -51.19 40.70
C ALA A 5 17.82 -52.29 39.62
N THR A 6 17.52 -52.00 38.36
CA THR A 6 17.51 -52.99 37.26
C THR A 6 18.47 -52.66 36.13
N ASN A 7 19.12 -51.49 36.17
CA ASN A 7 19.94 -50.93 35.09
C ASN A 7 19.21 -50.92 33.73
N SER A 8 17.86 -50.90 33.74
CA SER A 8 17.05 -50.94 32.53
C SER A 8 16.76 -49.54 32.00
N MET A 9 16.93 -49.38 30.69
CA MET A 9 16.67 -48.14 29.95
C MET A 9 15.25 -48.09 29.36
N ASP A 10 14.31 -48.90 29.85
CA ASP A 10 12.97 -49.00 29.23
C ASP A 10 12.20 -47.68 29.24
N ASN A 11 12.35 -46.86 30.27
CA ASN A 11 11.78 -45.50 30.31
C ASN A 11 12.37 -44.59 29.22
N ILE A 12 13.65 -44.77 28.88
CA ILE A 12 14.32 -44.01 27.81
C ILE A 12 13.82 -44.51 26.45
N LYS A 13 13.62 -45.82 26.26
CA LYS A 13 13.05 -46.38 25.03
C LYS A 13 11.63 -45.84 24.79
N VAL A 14 10.77 -45.84 25.81
CA VAL A 14 9.41 -45.29 25.71
C VAL A 14 9.44 -43.79 25.42
N ALA A 15 10.35 -43.03 26.04
CA ALA A 15 10.51 -41.60 25.76
C ALA A 15 10.96 -41.35 24.31
N VAL A 16 11.92 -42.12 23.79
CA VAL A 16 12.38 -42.00 22.39
C VAL A 16 11.26 -42.34 21.41
N ILE A 17 10.50 -43.40 21.67
CA ILE A 17 9.33 -43.77 20.85
C ILE A 17 8.29 -42.63 20.88
N GLY A 18 8.02 -42.04 22.05
CA GLY A 18 7.10 -40.91 22.19
C GLY A 18 7.51 -39.68 21.37
N VAL A 19 8.81 -39.35 21.36
CA VAL A 19 9.35 -38.22 20.57
C VAL A 19 9.17 -38.48 19.07
N ILE A 20 9.47 -39.70 18.60
CA ILE A 20 9.31 -40.06 17.19
C ILE A 20 7.85 -39.97 16.76
N VAL A 21 6.92 -40.44 17.60
CA VAL A 21 5.48 -40.36 17.33
C VAL A 21 5.01 -38.90 17.29
N ALA A 22 5.46 -38.06 18.23
CA ALA A 22 5.11 -36.64 18.24
C ALA A 22 5.63 -35.91 16.99
N MET A 23 6.86 -36.20 16.54
CA MET A 23 7.41 -35.64 15.30
C MET A 23 6.62 -36.10 14.06
N ALA A 24 6.23 -37.37 14.00
CA ALA A 24 5.44 -37.90 12.89
C ALA A 24 4.04 -37.26 12.83
N ILE A 25 3.39 -37.06 13.99
CA ILE A 25 2.08 -36.39 14.08
C ILE A 25 2.22 -34.91 13.68
N ALA A 26 3.23 -34.20 14.19
CA ALA A 26 3.48 -32.82 13.82
C ALA A 26 3.73 -32.69 12.31
N PHE A 27 4.55 -33.57 11.72
CA PHE A 27 4.82 -33.59 10.29
C PHE A 27 3.58 -33.90 9.45
N ALA A 28 2.73 -34.84 9.88
CA ALA A 28 1.47 -35.14 9.22
C ALA A 28 0.49 -33.95 9.30
N LEU A 29 0.40 -33.29 10.47
CA LEU A 29 -0.39 -32.07 10.63
C LEU A 29 0.16 -30.94 9.76
N THR A 30 1.47 -30.77 9.67
CA THR A 30 2.10 -29.83 8.73
C THR A 30 1.75 -30.20 7.28
N MET A 31 1.83 -31.45 6.86
CA MET A 31 1.45 -31.84 5.48
C MET A 31 -0.04 -31.62 5.16
N ILE A 32 -0.92 -31.71 6.17
CA ILE A 32 -2.36 -31.49 6.01
C ILE A 32 -2.72 -29.98 6.06
N PHE A 33 -2.10 -29.21 6.94
CA PHE A 33 -2.40 -27.77 7.13
C PHE A 33 -1.52 -26.82 6.32
N PHE A 34 -0.34 -27.25 5.86
CA PHE A 34 0.63 -26.44 5.11
C PHE A 34 0.53 -26.63 3.60
N LYS A 35 -0.48 -27.36 3.12
CA LYS A 35 -0.82 -27.44 1.70
C LYS A 35 -1.93 -26.42 1.41
N ASP A 36 -1.51 -25.16 1.32
CA ASP A 36 -2.04 -24.10 0.45
C ASP A 36 -1.17 -22.84 0.62
N LYS A 37 0.09 -22.98 0.24
CA LYS A 37 0.95 -21.86 -0.14
C LYS A 37 1.63 -22.27 -1.43
N GLU A 38 0.93 -22.05 -2.54
CA GLU A 38 1.54 -22.14 -3.87
C GLU A 38 2.57 -21.00 -3.96
N GLU A 39 3.83 -21.36 -3.76
CA GLU A 39 4.94 -20.59 -4.29
C GLU A 39 4.93 -20.78 -5.81
N ASP A 40 4.26 -19.89 -6.53
CA ASP A 40 4.39 -19.79 -7.97
C ASP A 40 5.80 -19.30 -8.31
N LYS A 41 6.65 -20.24 -8.70
CA LYS A 41 7.85 -19.94 -9.48
C LYS A 41 7.42 -19.46 -10.86
N VAL A 42 7.32 -18.14 -11.03
CA VAL A 42 7.18 -17.52 -12.34
C VAL A 42 8.55 -17.52 -13.02
N GLU A 43 8.75 -18.48 -13.92
CA GLU A 43 9.76 -18.42 -14.95
C GLU A 43 9.28 -17.42 -16.02
N VAL A 44 10.11 -16.41 -16.29
CA VAL A 44 9.82 -15.31 -17.22
C VAL A 44 10.12 -15.77 -18.64
N GLU A 45 9.11 -15.88 -19.50
CA GLU A 45 9.28 -15.62 -20.94
C GLU A 45 8.07 -14.87 -21.49
N ASP A 46 8.39 -13.70 -22.05
CA ASP A 46 7.54 -12.84 -22.86
C ASP A 46 6.77 -13.62 -23.94
N THR A 47 5.46 -13.38 -24.05
CA THR A 47 4.83 -12.78 -25.25
C THR A 47 3.30 -12.81 -25.13
N LYS A 48 2.75 -11.67 -24.72
CA LYS A 48 1.68 -10.91 -25.40
C LYS A 48 0.27 -11.56 -25.54
N LYS A 49 -0.60 -10.98 -24.71
CA LYS A 49 -1.99 -10.52 -24.98
C LYS A 49 -3.02 -11.55 -25.45
N GLU A 50 -4.15 -11.47 -24.76
CA GLU A 50 -5.44 -12.13 -24.99
C GLU A 50 -5.49 -13.57 -24.49
N VAL A 51 -5.84 -13.75 -23.20
CA VAL A 51 -7.19 -14.15 -22.74
C VAL A 51 -7.14 -14.16 -21.22
N ILE A 52 -7.25 -12.97 -20.60
CA ILE A 52 -7.87 -12.85 -19.28
C ILE A 52 -8.88 -11.72 -19.41
N LYS A 53 -10.01 -12.03 -20.04
CA LYS A 53 -11.28 -11.40 -19.63
C LYS A 53 -11.74 -12.14 -18.39
N SER A 54 -11.00 -12.00 -17.29
CA SER A 54 -11.65 -12.16 -15.99
C SER A 54 -12.48 -10.90 -15.78
N ASN A 55 -13.72 -11.06 -15.34
CA ASN A 55 -14.47 -9.97 -14.74
C ASN A 55 -13.85 -9.66 -13.37
N LEU A 56 -12.56 -9.35 -13.32
CA LEU A 56 -11.98 -8.71 -12.15
C LEU A 56 -12.56 -7.31 -12.12
N GLU A 57 -13.34 -7.03 -11.08
CA GLU A 57 -13.73 -5.66 -10.81
C GLU A 57 -12.45 -4.86 -10.58
N LYS A 58 -12.42 -3.62 -11.07
CA LYS A 58 -11.27 -2.75 -10.89
C LYS A 58 -11.72 -1.33 -10.68
N GLU A 59 -10.96 -0.58 -9.91
CA GLU A 59 -11.12 0.87 -9.77
C GLU A 59 -9.90 1.58 -10.32
N VAL A 60 -10.16 2.63 -11.09
CA VAL A 60 -9.13 3.52 -11.64
C VAL A 60 -8.97 4.72 -10.72
N VAL A 61 -7.76 4.92 -10.22
CA VAL A 61 -7.34 6.13 -9.49
C VAL A 61 -6.77 7.09 -10.52
N ASN A 62 -7.41 8.24 -10.70
CA ASN A 62 -7.00 9.25 -11.67
C ASN A 62 -5.83 10.09 -11.15
N MET A 63 -5.23 10.91 -12.02
CA MET A 63 -4.14 11.80 -11.63
C MET A 63 -4.62 12.87 -10.64
N PRO A 64 -4.11 12.92 -9.39
CA PRO A 64 -4.56 13.89 -8.40
C PRO A 64 -3.91 15.26 -8.56
N MET A 65 -2.81 15.37 -9.31
CA MET A 65 -2.11 16.64 -9.53
C MET A 65 -1.27 16.61 -10.81
N GLU A 66 -1.03 17.78 -11.38
CA GLU A 66 -0.11 17.92 -12.51
C GLU A 66 1.34 17.86 -12.02
N GLY A 67 2.18 17.04 -12.67
CA GLY A 67 3.57 16.87 -12.27
C GLY A 67 4.25 15.67 -12.91
N THR A 68 5.45 15.37 -12.45
CA THR A 68 6.21 14.17 -12.84
C THR A 68 5.93 13.05 -11.86
N ILE A 69 5.53 11.89 -12.36
CA ILE A 69 5.32 10.68 -11.57
C ILE A 69 6.67 10.05 -11.24
N LEU A 70 6.84 9.62 -9.99
CA LEU A 70 8.03 8.97 -9.45
C LEU A 70 7.60 7.70 -8.71
N PRO A 71 8.42 6.64 -8.72
CA PRO A 71 8.19 5.50 -7.84
C PRO A 71 8.32 5.92 -6.37
N LEU A 72 7.62 5.23 -5.46
CA LEU A 72 7.73 5.52 -4.02
C LEU A 72 9.16 5.39 -3.50
N SER A 73 9.98 4.53 -4.10
CA SER A 73 11.40 4.36 -3.74
C SER A 73 12.25 5.63 -3.91
N GLU A 74 11.77 6.65 -4.63
CA GLU A 74 12.44 7.95 -4.76
C GLU A 74 12.00 8.98 -3.70
N VAL A 75 11.04 8.62 -2.84
CA VAL A 75 10.62 9.45 -1.70
C VAL A 75 11.66 9.32 -0.59
N SER A 76 11.97 10.43 0.09
CA SER A 76 13.01 10.46 1.13
C SER A 76 12.58 9.88 2.48
N ASP A 77 11.31 9.55 2.65
CA ASP A 77 10.74 8.98 3.87
C ASP A 77 10.61 7.46 3.71
N ASP A 78 11.27 6.71 4.59
CA ASP A 78 11.36 5.25 4.53
C ASP A 78 9.98 4.57 4.63
N ALA A 79 9.03 5.14 5.38
CA ALA A 79 7.71 4.53 5.55
C ALA A 79 6.89 4.57 4.24
N PHE A 80 7.11 5.59 3.40
CA PHE A 80 6.59 5.62 2.04
C PHE A 80 7.44 4.81 1.07
N ALA A 81 8.77 4.95 1.11
CA ALA A 81 9.67 4.32 0.15
C ALA A 81 9.67 2.80 0.21
N GLU A 82 9.50 2.24 1.41
CA GLU A 82 9.38 0.79 1.64
C GLU A 82 7.95 0.27 1.46
N GLY A 83 6.97 1.15 1.17
CA GLY A 83 5.57 0.78 1.00
C GLY A 83 4.84 0.38 2.28
N VAL A 84 5.41 0.67 3.46
CA VAL A 84 4.82 0.33 4.77
C VAL A 84 3.46 1.00 4.97
N LEU A 85 3.32 2.24 4.49
CA LEU A 85 2.07 3.00 4.56
C LEU A 85 1.07 2.64 3.46
N GLY A 86 1.46 1.85 2.46
CA GLY A 86 0.61 1.44 1.36
C GLY A 86 1.35 1.33 0.03
N LYS A 87 0.67 0.76 -0.97
CA LYS A 87 1.14 0.72 -2.37
C LYS A 87 0.72 1.99 -3.11
N GLY A 88 1.57 2.52 -3.97
CA GLY A 88 1.23 3.71 -4.75
C GLY A 88 2.40 4.33 -5.47
N LEU A 89 2.28 5.62 -5.76
CA LEU A 89 3.27 6.40 -6.50
C LEU A 89 3.42 7.78 -5.87
N ALA A 90 4.53 8.45 -6.17
CA ALA A 90 4.73 9.84 -5.79
C ALA A 90 4.64 10.76 -7.00
N ILE A 91 4.28 12.02 -6.76
CA ILE A 91 4.29 13.06 -7.79
C ILE A 91 5.16 14.22 -7.32
N LYS A 92 6.06 14.68 -8.19
CA LYS A 92 6.68 16.00 -8.08
C LYS A 92 5.79 17.03 -8.77
N PRO A 93 5.05 17.87 -8.03
CA PRO A 93 4.03 18.74 -8.61
C PRO A 93 4.64 19.85 -9.46
N SER A 94 3.98 20.18 -10.57
CA SER A 94 4.25 21.38 -11.38
C SER A 94 3.29 22.52 -11.04
N LYS A 95 2.14 22.21 -10.44
CA LYS A 95 1.13 23.15 -9.94
C LYS A 95 0.70 22.77 -8.53
N GLY A 96 0.45 23.80 -7.70
CA GLY A 96 0.04 23.65 -6.31
C GLY A 96 -1.44 23.38 -6.12
N ILE A 97 -2.01 22.43 -6.87
CA ILE A 97 -3.44 22.08 -6.79
C ILE A 97 -3.56 20.56 -6.68
N VAL A 98 -4.23 20.10 -5.64
CA VAL A 98 -4.63 18.71 -5.43
C VAL A 98 -6.09 18.56 -5.81
N LYS A 99 -6.39 17.57 -6.65
CA LYS A 99 -7.73 17.20 -7.09
C LYS A 99 -8.07 15.78 -6.63
N SER A 100 -9.36 15.49 -6.52
CA SER A 100 -9.81 14.15 -6.17
C SER A 100 -9.51 13.18 -7.32
N PRO A 101 -8.76 12.09 -7.06
CA PRO A 101 -8.49 11.07 -8.06
C PRO A 101 -9.63 10.05 -8.22
N VAL A 102 -10.58 10.03 -7.27
CA VAL A 102 -11.70 9.08 -7.22
C VAL A 102 -12.97 9.82 -6.84
N LYS A 103 -14.12 9.17 -7.09
CA LYS A 103 -15.39 9.58 -6.51
C LYS A 103 -15.53 8.94 -5.13
N GLY A 104 -15.81 9.74 -4.11
CA GLY A 104 -15.82 9.23 -2.74
C GLY A 104 -16.06 10.29 -1.69
N THR A 105 -15.57 10.02 -0.48
CA THR A 105 -15.70 10.91 0.68
C THR A 105 -14.33 11.28 1.22
N VAL A 106 -14.16 12.54 1.64
CA VAL A 106 -12.99 13.00 2.40
C VAL A 106 -13.07 12.44 3.81
N THR A 107 -12.42 11.30 4.05
CA THR A 107 -12.50 10.60 5.34
C THR A 107 -11.64 11.23 6.41
N THR A 108 -10.50 11.80 6.02
CA THR A 108 -9.60 12.50 6.94
C THR A 108 -9.05 13.75 6.29
N LEU A 109 -9.11 14.88 7.01
CA LEU A 109 -8.38 16.10 6.66
C LEU A 109 -7.51 16.47 7.85
N PHE A 110 -6.19 16.42 7.67
CA PHE A 110 -5.27 16.67 8.77
C PHE A 110 -5.33 18.14 9.20
N PRO A 111 -5.16 18.47 10.51
CA PRO A 111 -5.31 19.84 11.00
C PRO A 111 -4.37 20.87 10.37
N THR A 112 -3.20 20.42 9.89
CA THR A 112 -2.22 21.26 9.19
C THR A 112 -2.34 21.18 7.67
N TYR A 113 -3.38 20.51 7.15
CA TYR A 113 -3.74 20.39 5.72
C TYR A 113 -2.70 19.76 4.79
N HIS A 114 -1.56 19.31 5.30
CA HIS A 114 -0.52 18.63 4.54
C HIS A 114 -0.97 17.27 3.98
N ALA A 115 -1.97 16.63 4.57
CA ALA A 115 -2.43 15.31 4.14
C ALA A 115 -3.96 15.21 4.08
N ILE A 116 -4.44 14.40 3.13
CA ILE A 116 -5.86 14.18 2.86
C ILE A 116 -6.08 12.67 2.68
N GLY A 117 -6.98 12.12 3.48
CA GLY A 117 -7.51 10.77 3.33
C GLY A 117 -8.83 10.79 2.56
N LEU A 118 -8.95 9.94 1.56
CA LEU A 118 -10.16 9.72 0.76
C LEU A 118 -10.56 8.26 0.86
N THR A 119 -11.86 7.99 0.90
CA THR A 119 -12.39 6.64 0.69
C THR A 119 -13.31 6.68 -0.52
N SER A 120 -13.01 5.87 -1.53
CA SER A 120 -13.83 5.77 -2.74
C SER A 120 -15.18 5.10 -2.45
N GLU A 121 -16.13 5.24 -3.37
CA GLU A 121 -17.42 4.54 -3.27
C GLU A 121 -17.27 3.00 -3.28
N THR A 122 -16.16 2.47 -3.78
CA THR A 122 -15.88 1.02 -3.77
C THR A 122 -15.17 0.55 -2.49
N GLY A 123 -14.68 1.49 -1.65
CA GLY A 123 -13.97 1.19 -0.41
C GLY A 123 -12.44 1.39 -0.46
N VAL A 124 -11.87 1.82 -1.59
CA VAL A 124 -10.43 2.12 -1.70
C VAL A 124 -10.07 3.33 -0.83
N GLU A 125 -9.15 3.13 0.12
CA GLU A 125 -8.68 4.17 1.03
C GLU A 125 -7.36 4.76 0.53
N LEU A 126 -7.43 5.99 0.02
CA LEU A 126 -6.29 6.74 -0.50
C LEU A 126 -5.78 7.74 0.54
N LEU A 127 -4.46 7.85 0.65
CA LEU A 127 -3.78 8.90 1.38
C LEU A 127 -2.94 9.73 0.42
N ILE A 128 -3.21 11.03 0.36
CA ILE A 128 -2.42 12.03 -0.37
C ILE A 128 -1.64 12.84 0.66
N HIS A 129 -0.31 12.77 0.65
CA HIS A 129 0.56 13.48 1.59
C HIS A 129 1.41 14.53 0.85
N VAL A 130 1.04 15.81 0.93
CA VAL A 130 1.68 16.90 0.19
C VAL A 130 3.01 17.30 0.81
N GLY A 131 4.10 16.91 0.15
CA GLY A 131 5.46 17.21 0.57
C GLY A 131 5.95 16.37 1.75
N MET A 132 7.24 16.42 2.06
CA MET A 132 7.85 15.69 3.18
C MET A 132 8.04 16.60 4.38
N ASP A 133 7.74 16.09 5.59
CA ASP A 133 7.82 16.82 6.86
C ASP A 133 7.01 18.15 6.92
N THR A 134 6.12 18.37 5.96
CA THR A 134 5.31 19.59 5.80
C THR A 134 4.27 19.78 6.90
N VAL A 135 4.02 18.77 7.73
CA VAL A 135 3.28 18.91 8.99
C VAL A 135 3.87 20.02 9.88
N ASN A 136 5.20 20.22 9.82
CA ASN A 136 5.93 21.22 10.59
C ASN A 136 5.67 22.66 10.13
N LEU A 137 5.08 22.86 8.94
CA LEU A 137 4.62 24.16 8.47
C LEU A 137 3.36 24.66 9.19
N GLN A 138 2.71 23.80 10.00
CA GLN A 138 1.55 24.15 10.82
C GLN A 138 0.41 24.79 10.02
N GLY A 139 0.19 24.32 8.79
CA GLY A 139 -0.87 24.83 7.89
C GLY A 139 -0.48 26.06 7.07
N LYS A 140 0.73 26.59 7.22
CA LYS A 140 1.24 27.62 6.29
C LYS A 140 1.37 27.03 4.89
N HIS A 141 1.14 27.87 3.88
CA HIS A 141 1.20 27.51 2.46
C HIS A 141 0.12 26.53 2.00
N PHE A 142 -0.87 26.20 2.83
CA PHE A 142 -1.98 25.32 2.49
C PHE A 142 -3.32 26.06 2.57
N SER A 143 -4.19 25.80 1.60
CA SER A 143 -5.51 26.42 1.46
C SER A 143 -6.54 25.34 1.11
N PRO A 144 -7.17 24.71 2.12
CA PRO A 144 -8.12 23.62 1.89
C PRO A 144 -9.38 24.14 1.17
N LYS A 145 -9.89 23.34 0.23
CA LYS A 145 -11.12 23.62 -0.51
C LYS A 145 -12.30 22.74 -0.08
N VAL A 146 -12.00 21.69 0.66
CA VAL A 146 -12.96 20.73 1.22
C VAL A 146 -12.82 20.65 2.73
N LYS A 147 -13.80 20.04 3.39
CA LYS A 147 -13.74 19.65 4.79
C LYS A 147 -13.92 18.14 4.93
N GLN A 148 -13.53 17.61 6.09
CA GLN A 148 -13.78 16.22 6.42
C GLN A 148 -15.29 15.90 6.37
N GLY A 149 -15.64 14.77 5.76
CA GLY A 149 -17.00 14.31 5.53
C GLY A 149 -17.64 14.82 4.25
N ASP A 150 -16.98 15.66 3.46
CA ASP A 150 -17.48 16.07 2.15
C ASP A 150 -17.41 14.91 1.15
N THR A 151 -18.45 14.81 0.32
CA THR A 151 -18.43 13.96 -0.87
C THR A 151 -17.75 14.71 -2.02
N VAL A 152 -16.92 14.02 -2.79
CA VAL A 152 -16.13 14.58 -3.88
C VAL A 152 -16.27 13.72 -5.14
N GLU A 153 -16.26 14.38 -6.29
CA GLU A 153 -16.20 13.76 -7.62
C GLU A 153 -14.78 13.82 -8.17
N ILE A 154 -14.49 13.00 -9.19
CA ILE A 154 -13.19 13.00 -9.86
C ILE A 154 -12.90 14.39 -10.43
N GLY A 155 -11.75 14.96 -10.06
CA GLY A 155 -11.31 16.27 -10.52
C GLY A 155 -11.70 17.45 -9.64
N ASP A 156 -12.52 17.25 -8.61
CA ASP A 156 -12.85 18.29 -7.63
C ASP A 156 -11.58 18.75 -6.89
N GLU A 157 -11.43 20.06 -6.70
CA GLU A 157 -10.29 20.62 -5.99
C GLU A 157 -10.40 20.33 -4.49
N LEU A 158 -9.38 19.68 -3.94
CA LEU A 158 -9.31 19.31 -2.52
C LEU A 158 -8.50 20.34 -1.74
N LEU A 159 -7.38 20.78 -2.31
CA LEU A 159 -6.39 21.60 -1.63
C LEU A 159 -5.57 22.39 -2.63
N GLU A 160 -5.37 23.67 -2.34
CA GLU A 160 -4.35 24.49 -2.98
C GLU A 160 -3.15 24.64 -2.04
N PHE A 161 -1.94 24.69 -2.59
CA PHE A 161 -0.73 24.91 -1.82
C PHE A 161 0.31 25.73 -2.58
N ASP A 162 1.17 26.43 -1.85
CA ASP A 162 2.24 27.25 -2.41
C ASP A 162 3.55 26.45 -2.49
N ILE A 163 3.83 25.89 -3.68
CA ILE A 163 5.05 25.13 -3.96
C ILE A 163 6.31 25.93 -3.58
N LYS A 164 6.38 27.21 -3.97
CA LYS A 164 7.58 28.01 -3.74
C LYS A 164 7.76 28.30 -2.26
N GLY A 165 6.69 28.67 -1.57
CA GLY A 165 6.73 28.91 -0.13
C GLY A 165 7.19 27.67 0.66
N ILE A 166 6.72 26.48 0.28
CA ILE A 166 7.16 25.21 0.90
C ILE A 166 8.66 24.95 0.64
N GLU A 167 9.12 25.15 -0.60
CA GLU A 167 10.53 24.98 -0.98
C GLU A 167 11.45 26.01 -0.30
N GLU A 168 11.01 27.26 -0.15
CA GLU A 168 11.74 28.33 0.53
C GLU A 168 11.91 28.07 2.05
N GLU A 169 10.92 27.41 2.67
CA GLU A 169 11.01 26.93 4.06
C GLU A 169 11.87 25.65 4.18
N GLY A 170 12.40 25.12 3.07
CA GLY A 170 13.34 24.00 3.04
C GLY A 170 12.71 22.61 2.98
N TYR A 171 11.41 22.50 2.67
CA TYR A 171 10.70 21.23 2.60
C TYR A 171 10.56 20.72 1.15
N SER A 172 10.53 19.41 0.99
CA SER A 172 10.24 18.79 -0.31
C SER A 172 8.76 18.88 -0.64
N THR A 173 8.43 19.13 -1.90
CA THR A 173 7.05 19.14 -2.43
C THR A 173 6.65 17.80 -3.07
N ILE A 174 7.56 16.81 -3.09
CA ILE A 174 7.25 15.45 -3.56
C ILE A 174 6.11 14.90 -2.70
N THR A 175 5.04 14.52 -3.38
CA THR A 175 3.75 14.17 -2.78
C THR A 175 3.46 12.69 -3.02
N PRO A 176 3.59 11.81 -2.00
CA PRO A 176 3.16 10.42 -2.10
C PRO A 176 1.65 10.33 -2.12
N ILE A 177 1.14 9.42 -2.97
CA ILE A 177 -0.25 9.02 -3.04
C ILE A 177 -0.31 7.50 -2.96
N VAL A 178 -0.90 6.98 -1.88
CA VAL A 178 -0.89 5.55 -1.58
C VAL A 178 -2.29 5.01 -1.30
N VAL A 179 -2.51 3.75 -1.66
CA VAL A 179 -3.65 2.95 -1.21
C VAL A 179 -3.27 2.31 0.12
N THR A 180 -3.90 2.76 1.18
CA THR A 180 -3.55 2.37 2.57
C THR A 180 -4.07 0.97 2.91
N ASN A 181 -5.29 0.62 2.48
CA ASN A 181 -5.89 -0.71 2.63
C ASN A 181 -5.57 -1.65 1.45
N HIS A 182 -4.35 -1.57 0.90
CA HIS A 182 -3.93 -2.33 -0.29
C HIS A 182 -3.95 -3.86 -0.08
N ASP A 183 -3.86 -4.32 1.16
CA ASP A 183 -3.90 -5.73 1.57
C ASP A 183 -5.30 -6.36 1.42
N GLN A 184 -6.34 -5.54 1.22
CA GLN A 184 -7.71 -5.98 0.97
C GLN A 184 -7.99 -6.28 -0.50
N TYR A 185 -7.03 -6.00 -1.39
CA TYR A 185 -7.18 -6.10 -2.84
C TYR A 185 -6.25 -7.14 -3.43
N PHE A 186 -6.60 -7.66 -4.61
CA PHE A 186 -5.77 -8.60 -5.34
C PHE A 186 -4.44 -7.95 -5.75
N ASP A 187 -4.49 -6.73 -6.31
CA ASP A 187 -3.30 -5.96 -6.61
C ASP A 187 -3.56 -4.46 -6.75
N VAL A 188 -2.50 -3.66 -6.64
CA VAL A 188 -2.48 -2.23 -6.94
C VAL A 188 -1.40 -1.98 -7.98
N ILE A 189 -1.83 -1.72 -9.21
CA ILE A 189 -0.95 -1.53 -10.36
C ILE A 189 -0.56 -0.06 -10.49
N GLU A 190 0.75 0.19 -10.48
CA GLU A 190 1.41 1.49 -10.70
C GLU A 190 1.30 1.96 -12.16
N SER A 191 0.07 2.19 -12.61
CA SER A 191 -0.27 2.42 -14.02
C SER A 191 0.41 3.66 -14.60
N GLY A 192 0.60 4.69 -13.77
CA GLY A 192 1.19 5.98 -14.15
C GLY A 192 2.64 5.94 -14.60
N LEU A 193 3.39 4.85 -14.34
CA LEU A 193 4.76 4.68 -14.84
C LEU A 193 4.80 4.13 -16.28
N SER A 194 3.66 3.73 -16.85
CA SER A 194 3.57 3.22 -18.22
C SER A 194 3.41 4.35 -19.24
N GLU A 195 4.20 4.34 -20.32
CA GLU A 195 4.25 5.40 -21.35
C GLU A 195 2.91 5.70 -22.07
N ASN A 196 1.87 4.89 -21.89
CA ASN A 196 0.56 5.06 -22.53
C ASN A 196 -0.63 5.00 -21.57
N SER A 197 -0.41 5.16 -20.27
CA SER A 197 -1.49 5.15 -19.28
C SER A 197 -2.04 6.56 -19.03
N SER A 198 -3.36 6.73 -19.10
CA SER A 198 -4.07 7.90 -18.55
C SER A 198 -4.27 7.81 -17.03
N ASP A 199 -4.09 6.61 -16.49
CA ASP A 199 -4.49 6.22 -15.16
C ASP A 199 -3.27 6.30 -14.24
N PHE A 200 -3.48 6.78 -13.01
CA PHE A 200 -2.39 6.93 -12.03
C PHE A 200 -2.13 5.60 -11.32
N LEU A 201 -3.16 5.01 -10.72
CA LEU A 201 -3.14 3.65 -10.18
C LEU A 201 -4.37 2.87 -10.66
N THR A 202 -4.26 1.55 -10.73
CA THR A 202 -5.40 0.66 -10.94
C THR A 202 -5.47 -0.33 -9.79
N VAL A 203 -6.57 -0.35 -9.04
CA VAL A 203 -6.82 -1.32 -7.97
C VAL A 203 -7.65 -2.47 -8.52
N ILE A 204 -7.25 -3.70 -8.25
CA ILE A 204 -7.91 -4.93 -8.69
C ILE A 204 -8.54 -5.62 -7.47
N PHE A 205 -9.83 -5.88 -7.52
CA PHE A 205 -10.58 -6.58 -6.46
C PHE A 205 -10.57 -8.10 -6.67
#